data_AF-A0A962BZ81-F1
#
_entry.id   AF-A0A962BZ81-F1
#
_cell.length_a   1.000
_cell.length_b   1.000
_cell.length_c   1.000
_cell.angle_alpha   90.00
_cell.angle_beta   90.00
_cell.angle_gamma   90.00
#
_symmetry.space_group_name_H-M   'P 1'
#
loop_
_entity.id
_entity.type
_entity.pdbx_description
1 polymer ?
#
loop_
_entity_poly.entity_id
_entity_poly.type
_entity_poly.pdbx_seq_one_letter_code
_entity_poly.pdbx_strand_id
1 'polypeptide(L)'
;IMIGAVVCCAACIGGDNLQDLKAGYIVGATPWKQQVMLAIGAVSSALVMAPVLNILDKAYGIGVVSEAHPNPLLAPQATLMASVAKGIFGGELPWTTIGIGAGIGAVIIAFDAWLKARKSHFRVPVLACAVGIYLPIELSVPILAGGIVAWMVERRFGIKADDPDKEKVHQRGMLFAAGLITGEALMGIGIAVPIVLTERDDVLALAESLQFGGWLGLTLLVGVAVLLYRAAIKRD
;
A
#
# COMPACT_ATOMS: atom_id res chain seq x y z
N ILE A 1 -5.66 -24.54 -6.31
CA ILE A 1 -5.36 -23.21 -5.71
C ILE A 1 -3.88 -23.10 -5.32
N MET A 2 -3.32 -23.96 -4.44
CA MET A 2 -1.91 -23.88 -4.02
C MET A 2 -0.89 -23.89 -5.17
N ILE A 3 -1.03 -24.81 -6.14
CA ILE A 3 -0.14 -24.85 -7.30
C ILE A 3 -0.20 -23.54 -8.10
N GLY A 4 -1.41 -23.02 -8.35
CA GLY A 4 -1.60 -21.75 -9.05
C GLY A 4 -1.01 -20.56 -8.30
N ALA A 5 -1.11 -20.53 -6.96
CA ALA A 5 -0.49 -19.51 -6.13
C ALA A 5 1.03 -19.56 -6.23
N VAL A 6 1.64 -20.75 -6.15
CA VAL A 6 3.11 -20.92 -6.30
C VAL A 6 3.57 -20.46 -7.68
N VAL A 7 2.90 -20.88 -8.75
CA VAL A 7 3.26 -20.49 -10.12
C VAL A 7 3.08 -18.98 -10.33
N CYS A 8 1.99 -18.39 -9.82
CA CYS A 8 1.76 -16.95 -9.91
C CYS A 8 2.85 -16.17 -9.18
N CYS A 9 3.17 -16.53 -7.92
CA CYS A 9 4.22 -15.87 -7.15
C CYS A 9 5.59 -16.01 -7.84
N ALA A 10 5.93 -17.20 -8.36
CA ALA A 10 7.17 -17.42 -9.09
C ALA A 10 7.24 -16.57 -10.37
N ALA A 11 6.14 -16.47 -11.13
CA ALA A 11 6.07 -15.65 -12.33
C ALA A 11 6.17 -14.15 -12.02
N CYS A 12 5.49 -13.67 -10.97
CA CYS A 12 5.56 -12.29 -10.52
C CYS A 12 6.98 -11.90 -10.06
N ILE A 13 7.59 -12.70 -9.18
CA ILE A 13 8.96 -12.47 -8.69
C ILE A 13 9.97 -12.57 -9.85
N GLY A 14 9.79 -13.53 -10.75
CA GLY A 14 10.62 -13.66 -11.95
C GLY A 14 10.52 -12.42 -12.86
N GLY A 15 9.32 -11.90 -13.07
CA GLY A 15 9.08 -10.69 -13.86
C GLY A 15 9.67 -9.42 -13.24
N ASP A 16 9.59 -9.30 -11.91
CA ASP A 16 10.18 -8.19 -11.14
C ASP A 16 11.72 -8.24 -11.21
N ASN A 17 12.31 -9.41 -10.95
CA ASN A 17 13.75 -9.63 -11.07
C ASN A 17 14.28 -9.29 -12.47
N LEU A 18 13.55 -9.65 -13.54
CA LEU A 18 13.96 -9.33 -14.91
C LEU A 18 13.92 -7.82 -15.18
N GLN A 19 12.98 -7.08 -14.59
CA GLN A 19 12.91 -5.62 -14.68
C GLN A 19 14.07 -4.96 -13.94
N ASP A 20 14.42 -5.44 -12.75
CA ASP A 20 15.56 -4.96 -11.97
C ASP A 20 16.88 -5.19 -12.69
N LEU A 21 17.08 -6.39 -13.25
CA LEU A 21 18.28 -6.71 -14.04
C LEU A 21 18.36 -5.86 -15.31
N LYS A 22 17.22 -5.56 -15.95
CA LYS A 22 17.19 -4.66 -17.11
C LYS A 22 17.54 -3.23 -16.74
N ALA A 23 16.98 -2.71 -15.66
CA ALA A 23 17.31 -1.38 -15.15
C ALA A 23 18.79 -1.28 -14.76
N GLY A 24 19.29 -2.29 -14.03
CA GLY A 24 20.70 -2.41 -13.66
C GLY A 24 21.63 -2.40 -14.86
N TYR A 25 21.30 -3.16 -15.91
CA TYR A 25 22.06 -3.15 -17.16
C TYR A 25 22.07 -1.77 -17.85
N ILE A 26 20.93 -1.06 -17.89
CA ILE A 26 20.82 0.27 -18.52
C ILE A 26 21.71 1.30 -17.81
N VAL A 27 21.82 1.24 -16.48
CA VAL A 27 22.67 2.16 -15.70
C VAL A 27 24.13 1.70 -15.60
N GLY A 28 24.52 0.66 -16.34
CA GLY A 28 25.90 0.16 -16.40
C GLY A 28 26.33 -0.72 -15.21
N ALA A 29 25.39 -1.21 -14.39
CA ALA A 29 25.68 -2.11 -13.28
C ALA A 29 25.99 -3.53 -13.77
N THR A 30 26.81 -4.26 -12.99
CA THR A 30 27.04 -5.70 -13.22
C THR A 30 25.95 -6.52 -12.53
N PRO A 31 25.15 -7.30 -13.29
CA PRO A 31 23.92 -7.92 -12.77
C PRO A 31 24.15 -9.00 -11.69
N TRP A 32 25.36 -9.56 -11.63
CA TRP A 32 25.68 -10.66 -10.70
C TRP A 32 25.39 -10.32 -9.24
N LYS A 33 25.82 -9.14 -8.77
CA LYS A 33 25.59 -8.72 -7.38
C LYS A 33 24.10 -8.47 -7.11
N GLN A 34 23.38 -7.93 -8.09
CA GLN A 34 21.94 -7.70 -7.98
C GLN A 34 21.18 -9.02 -7.87
N GLN A 35 21.49 -10.00 -8.72
CA GLN A 35 20.84 -11.31 -8.70
C GLN A 35 21.06 -12.06 -7.39
N VAL A 36 22.28 -11.99 -6.82
CA VAL A 36 22.58 -12.59 -5.50
C VAL A 36 21.75 -11.90 -4.41
N MET A 37 21.68 -10.57 -4.40
CA MET A 37 20.90 -9.84 -3.41
C MET A 37 19.39 -10.09 -3.55
N LEU A 38 18.87 -10.22 -4.77
CA LEU A 38 17.47 -10.59 -5.03
C LEU A 38 17.16 -12.00 -4.51
N ALA A 39 18.06 -12.96 -4.72
CA ALA A 39 17.89 -14.32 -4.19
C ALA A 39 17.89 -14.34 -2.65
N ILE A 40 18.82 -13.63 -2.02
CA ILE A 40 18.87 -13.49 -0.55
C ILE A 40 17.60 -12.81 -0.04
N GLY A 41 17.16 -11.73 -0.69
CA GLY A 41 15.94 -11.00 -0.36
C GLY A 41 14.69 -11.88 -0.44
N ALA A 42 14.55 -12.67 -1.51
CA ALA A 42 13.43 -13.57 -1.69
C ALA A 42 13.39 -14.68 -0.62
N VAL A 43 14.54 -15.32 -0.35
CA VAL A 43 14.62 -16.40 0.66
C VAL A 43 14.37 -15.86 2.07
N SER A 44 15.01 -14.75 2.44
CA SER A 44 14.81 -14.12 3.75
C SER A 44 13.37 -13.65 3.94
N SER A 45 12.76 -13.03 2.93
CA SER A 45 11.36 -12.62 2.98
C SER A 45 10.42 -13.80 3.14
N ALA A 46 10.65 -14.91 2.40
CA ALA A 46 9.83 -16.10 2.51
C ALA A 46 9.88 -16.72 3.93
N LEU A 47 11.06 -16.75 4.56
CA LEU A 47 11.25 -17.27 5.91
C LEU A 47 10.60 -16.40 6.99
N VAL A 48 10.60 -15.07 6.81
CA VAL A 48 10.03 -14.11 7.77
C VAL A 48 8.52 -13.96 7.60
N MET A 49 8.02 -13.99 6.36
CA MET A 49 6.61 -13.69 6.07
C MET A 49 5.66 -14.71 6.69
N ALA A 50 5.96 -16.01 6.59
CA ALA A 50 5.09 -17.06 7.12
C ALA A 50 4.84 -16.96 8.64
N PRO A 51 5.86 -16.84 9.52
CA PRO A 51 5.62 -16.69 10.95
C PRO A 51 4.94 -15.36 11.28
N VAL A 52 5.29 -14.26 10.61
CA VAL A 52 4.66 -12.95 10.84
C VAL A 52 3.16 -13.01 10.51
N LEU A 53 2.78 -13.55 9.35
CA LEU A 53 1.38 -13.69 8.98
C LEU A 53 0.61 -14.60 9.95
N ASN A 54 1.22 -15.68 10.46
CA ASN A 54 0.59 -16.53 11.47
C ASN A 54 0.36 -15.79 12.80
N ILE A 55 1.30 -14.92 13.22
CA ILE A 55 1.14 -14.10 14.42
C ILE A 55 0.00 -13.10 14.22
N LEU A 56 -0.03 -12.40 13.08
CA LEU A 56 -1.05 -11.41 12.78
C LEU A 56 -2.45 -12.03 12.62
N ASP A 57 -2.55 -13.20 11.97
CA ASP A 57 -3.83 -13.91 11.82
C ASP A 57 -4.37 -14.41 13.17
N LYS A 58 -3.50 -14.86 14.08
CA LYS A 58 -3.92 -15.21 15.44
C LYS A 58 -4.31 -13.99 16.27
N ALA A 59 -3.55 -12.90 16.19
CA ALA A 59 -3.79 -11.70 16.99
C ALA A 59 -5.05 -10.95 16.57
N TYR A 60 -5.23 -10.77 15.26
CA TYR A 60 -6.25 -9.88 14.72
C TYR A 60 -7.20 -10.57 13.75
N GLY A 61 -6.82 -11.70 13.13
CA GLY A 61 -7.54 -12.29 12.00
C GLY A 61 -7.33 -11.50 10.70
N ILE A 62 -7.46 -12.16 9.55
CA ILE A 62 -7.27 -11.55 8.23
C ILE A 62 -8.54 -11.68 7.36
N GLY A 63 -9.10 -10.54 6.97
CA GLY A 63 -10.11 -10.41 5.92
C GLY A 63 -11.55 -10.82 6.27
N VAL A 64 -11.76 -11.83 7.13
CA VAL A 64 -13.10 -12.32 7.49
C VAL A 64 -13.43 -11.97 8.94
N VAL A 65 -14.56 -11.30 9.16
CA VAL A 65 -15.07 -11.00 10.50
C VAL A 65 -15.57 -12.29 11.15
N SER A 66 -15.08 -12.60 12.35
CA SER A 66 -15.49 -13.77 13.13
C SER A 66 -15.78 -13.38 14.58
N GLU A 67 -16.44 -14.25 15.35
CA GLU A 67 -16.69 -13.99 16.78
C GLU A 67 -15.40 -13.85 17.59
N ALA A 68 -14.34 -14.56 17.18
CA ALA A 68 -13.02 -14.46 17.80
C ALA A 68 -12.25 -13.19 17.38
N HIS A 69 -12.58 -12.63 16.22
CA HIS A 69 -11.90 -11.48 15.62
C HIS A 69 -12.92 -10.50 15.03
N PRO A 70 -13.52 -9.62 15.86
CA PRO A 70 -14.54 -8.69 15.42
C PRO A 70 -13.99 -7.58 14.51
N ASN A 71 -12.69 -7.26 14.62
CA ASN A 71 -12.02 -6.21 13.83
C ASN A 71 -10.76 -6.76 13.13
N PRO A 72 -10.91 -7.58 12.08
CA PRO A 72 -9.78 -8.20 11.40
C PRO A 72 -9.01 -7.22 10.52
N LEU A 73 -7.76 -7.57 10.24
CA LEU A 73 -6.94 -6.85 9.27
C LEU A 73 -7.59 -6.93 7.89
N LEU A 74 -7.86 -5.77 7.30
CA LEU A 74 -8.47 -5.68 5.97
C LEU A 74 -7.46 -6.11 4.89
N ALA A 75 -7.81 -7.14 4.12
CA ALA A 75 -6.99 -7.64 3.01
C ALA A 75 -7.75 -7.62 1.68
N PRO A 76 -8.23 -6.45 1.20
CA PRO A 76 -9.10 -6.35 0.03
C PRO A 76 -8.48 -6.93 -1.24
N GLN A 77 -7.16 -6.78 -1.41
CA GLN A 77 -6.42 -7.33 -2.54
C GLN A 77 -6.40 -8.86 -2.52
N ALA A 78 -6.16 -9.46 -1.34
CA ALA A 78 -6.16 -10.91 -1.19
C ALA A 78 -7.57 -11.48 -1.37
N THR A 79 -8.60 -10.82 -0.81
CA THR A 79 -10.00 -11.19 -0.97
C THR A 79 -10.43 -11.17 -2.44
N LEU A 80 -10.04 -10.14 -3.20
CA LEU A 80 -10.33 -10.04 -4.63
C LEU A 80 -9.65 -11.18 -5.42
N MET A 81 -8.38 -11.47 -5.14
CA MET A 81 -7.68 -12.58 -5.80
C MET A 81 -8.32 -13.93 -5.46
N ALA A 82 -8.74 -14.12 -4.20
CA ALA A 82 -9.45 -15.32 -3.77
C ALA A 82 -10.82 -15.47 -4.44
N SER A 83 -11.60 -14.39 -4.58
CA SER A 83 -12.90 -14.43 -5.24
C SER A 83 -12.78 -14.71 -6.74
N VAL A 84 -11.80 -14.12 -7.42
CA VAL A 84 -11.53 -14.39 -8.83
C VAL A 84 -11.08 -15.83 -9.02
N ALA A 85 -10.14 -16.33 -8.21
CA ALA A 85 -9.70 -17.71 -8.29
C ALA A 85 -10.86 -18.70 -8.07
N LYS A 86 -11.68 -18.48 -7.03
CA LYS A 86 -12.86 -19.31 -6.76
C LYS A 86 -13.85 -19.29 -7.93
N GLY A 87 -14.14 -18.12 -8.50
CA GLY A 87 -15.06 -18.03 -9.62
C GLY A 87 -14.53 -18.66 -10.92
N ILE A 88 -13.22 -18.58 -11.19
CA ILE A 88 -12.60 -19.21 -12.38
C ILE A 88 -12.64 -20.74 -12.25
N PHE A 89 -12.24 -21.29 -11.10
CA PHE A 89 -12.20 -22.74 -10.89
C PHE A 89 -13.57 -23.35 -10.59
N GLY A 90 -14.49 -22.56 -10.03
CA GLY A 90 -15.86 -22.97 -9.71
C GLY A 90 -16.87 -22.77 -10.86
N GLY A 91 -16.48 -22.10 -11.95
CA GLY A 91 -17.35 -21.85 -13.11
C GLY A 91 -18.40 -20.74 -12.93
N GLU A 92 -18.57 -20.20 -11.73
CA GLU A 92 -19.54 -19.14 -11.39
C GLU A 92 -18.89 -17.75 -11.37
N LEU A 93 -18.18 -17.38 -12.45
CA LEU A 93 -17.63 -16.04 -12.56
C LEU A 93 -18.77 -15.03 -12.77
N PRO A 94 -18.85 -13.92 -12.00
CA PRO A 94 -19.89 -12.91 -12.19
C PRO A 94 -19.60 -12.04 -13.42
N TRP A 95 -19.81 -12.62 -14.61
CA TRP A 95 -19.51 -11.99 -15.91
C TRP A 95 -20.23 -10.65 -16.10
N THR A 96 -21.44 -10.50 -15.57
CA THR A 96 -22.16 -9.23 -15.58
C THR A 96 -21.38 -8.14 -14.82
N THR A 97 -20.88 -8.46 -13.62
CA THR A 97 -20.07 -7.51 -12.82
C THR A 97 -18.75 -7.18 -13.49
N ILE A 98 -18.09 -8.18 -14.10
CA ILE A 98 -16.86 -7.96 -14.88
C ILE A 98 -17.13 -7.07 -16.09
N GLY A 99 -18.23 -7.31 -16.82
CA GLY A 99 -18.64 -6.51 -17.97
C GLY A 99 -18.95 -5.06 -17.60
N ILE A 100 -19.65 -4.84 -16.48
CA ILE A 100 -19.89 -3.50 -15.94
C ILE A 100 -18.55 -2.81 -15.61
N GLY A 101 -17.64 -3.52 -14.92
CA GLY A 101 -16.31 -3.00 -14.60
C GLY A 101 -15.50 -2.62 -15.84
N ALA A 102 -15.52 -3.46 -16.88
CA ALA A 102 -14.87 -3.17 -18.17
C ALA A 102 -15.48 -1.95 -18.87
N GLY A 103 -16.81 -1.80 -18.83
CA GLY A 103 -17.51 -0.63 -19.35
C GLY A 103 -17.14 0.66 -18.61
N ILE A 104 -17.13 0.62 -17.28
CA ILE A 104 -16.69 1.76 -16.45
C ILE A 104 -15.23 2.11 -16.77
N GLY A 105 -14.35 1.12 -16.88
CA GLY A 105 -12.96 1.31 -17.26
C GLY A 105 -12.81 2.00 -18.63
N ALA A 106 -13.55 1.53 -19.64
CA ALA A 106 -13.55 2.15 -20.97
C ALA A 106 -14.03 3.60 -20.95
N VAL A 107 -15.07 3.92 -20.17
CA VAL A 107 -15.59 5.29 -20.00
C VAL A 107 -14.53 6.18 -19.35
N ILE A 108 -13.85 5.72 -18.30
CA ILE A 108 -12.80 6.50 -17.63
C ILE A 108 -11.61 6.73 -18.58
N ILE A 109 -11.20 5.71 -19.35
CA ILE A 109 -10.12 5.87 -20.36
C ILE A 109 -10.53 6.89 -21.42
N ALA A 110 -11.76 6.81 -21.93
CA ALA A 110 -12.25 7.75 -22.94
C ALA A 110 -12.29 9.19 -22.38
N PHE A 111 -12.74 9.36 -21.14
CA PHE A 111 -12.75 10.65 -20.46
C PHE A 111 -11.33 11.21 -20.25
N ASP A 112 -10.38 10.38 -19.81
CA ASP A 112 -8.98 10.78 -19.66
C ASP A 112 -8.35 11.12 -21.02
N ALA A 113 -8.61 10.34 -22.07
CA ALA A 113 -8.14 10.63 -23.42
C ALA A 113 -8.71 11.96 -23.94
N TRP A 114 -9.98 12.24 -23.66
CA TRP A 114 -10.62 13.51 -23.98
C TRP A 114 -9.99 14.69 -23.22
N LEU A 115 -9.71 14.54 -21.92
CA LEU A 115 -8.97 15.53 -21.13
C LEU A 115 -7.57 15.78 -21.72
N LYS A 116 -6.90 14.72 -22.20
CA LYS A 116 -5.59 14.81 -22.88
C LYS A 116 -5.70 15.66 -24.15
N ALA A 117 -6.70 15.37 -24.97
CA ALA A 117 -6.92 16.05 -26.24
C ALA A 117 -7.20 17.55 -26.05
N ARG A 118 -7.87 17.92 -24.95
CA ARG A 118 -8.11 19.32 -24.56
C ARG A 118 -6.91 20.02 -23.90
N LYS A 119 -5.74 19.37 -23.82
CA LYS A 119 -4.55 19.87 -23.10
C LYS A 119 -4.87 20.32 -21.67
N SER A 120 -5.78 19.63 -21.00
CA SER A 120 -6.10 19.90 -19.60
C SER A 120 -4.90 19.58 -18.71
N HIS A 121 -4.64 20.44 -17.72
CA HIS A 121 -3.68 20.15 -16.65
C HIS A 121 -4.15 19.04 -15.70
N PHE A 122 -5.45 18.72 -15.73
CA PHE A 122 -6.05 17.67 -14.91
C PHE A 122 -6.17 16.36 -15.72
N ARG A 123 -5.67 15.26 -15.15
CA ARG A 123 -5.66 13.91 -15.74
C ARG A 123 -6.39 12.95 -14.80
N VAL A 124 -7.06 11.95 -15.36
CA VAL A 124 -7.82 10.96 -14.60
C VAL A 124 -7.34 9.57 -15.01
N PRO A 125 -6.14 9.15 -14.56
CA PRO A 125 -5.61 7.84 -14.92
C PRO A 125 -6.51 6.74 -14.39
N VAL A 126 -6.86 5.77 -15.24
CA VAL A 126 -7.79 4.67 -14.90
C VAL A 126 -7.34 3.90 -13.67
N LEU A 127 -6.02 3.72 -13.50
CA LEU A 127 -5.47 2.98 -12.37
C LEU A 127 -5.80 3.67 -11.04
N ALA A 128 -5.71 5.00 -10.96
CA ALA A 128 -6.04 5.74 -9.75
C ALA A 128 -7.53 5.64 -9.41
N CYS A 129 -8.40 5.72 -10.42
CA CYS A 129 -9.83 5.52 -10.23
C CYS A 129 -10.16 4.08 -9.78
N ALA A 130 -9.55 3.08 -10.41
CA ALA A 130 -9.76 1.68 -10.04
C ALA A 130 -9.33 1.42 -8.60
N VAL A 131 -8.16 1.94 -8.21
CA VAL A 131 -7.64 1.85 -6.84
C VAL A 131 -8.60 2.51 -5.84
N GLY A 132 -9.13 3.70 -6.16
CA GLY A 132 -10.09 4.39 -5.30
C GLY A 132 -11.45 3.68 -5.17
N ILE A 133 -11.87 2.89 -6.16
CA ILE A 133 -13.14 2.14 -6.12
C ILE A 133 -13.05 0.93 -5.18
N TYR A 134 -11.90 0.26 -5.10
CA TYR A 134 -11.76 -0.96 -4.29
C TYR A 134 -11.13 -0.73 -2.91
N LEU A 135 -10.41 0.38 -2.70
CA LEU A 135 -9.79 0.65 -1.40
C LEU A 135 -10.84 1.11 -0.37
N PRO A 136 -10.77 0.59 0.87
CA PRO A 136 -11.54 1.12 2.00
C PRO A 136 -11.40 2.63 2.15
N ILE A 137 -12.48 3.29 2.59
CA ILE A 137 -12.46 4.73 2.85
C ILE A 137 -11.45 5.11 3.94
N GLU A 138 -11.24 4.20 4.89
CA GLU A 138 -10.24 4.30 5.95
C GLU A 138 -8.81 4.44 5.41
N LEU A 139 -8.50 3.78 4.30
CA LEU A 139 -7.19 3.92 3.62
C LEU A 139 -7.16 5.13 2.68
N SER A 140 -8.31 5.52 2.13
CA SER A 140 -8.41 6.65 1.18
C SER A 140 -8.23 8.01 1.85
N VAL A 141 -8.69 8.19 3.08
CA VAL A 141 -8.58 9.47 3.81
C VAL A 141 -7.12 9.86 4.12
N PRO A 142 -6.27 8.96 4.67
CA PRO A 142 -4.84 9.24 4.83
C PRO A 142 -4.12 9.54 3.52
N ILE A 143 -4.45 8.81 2.43
CA ILE A 143 -3.89 9.07 1.09
C ILE A 143 -4.25 10.49 0.63
N LEU A 144 -5.51 10.89 0.78
CA LEU A 144 -5.96 12.24 0.45
C LEU A 144 -5.23 13.29 1.30
N ALA A 145 -5.12 13.07 2.61
CA ALA A 145 -4.39 13.97 3.51
C ALA A 145 -2.92 14.13 3.10
N GLY A 146 -2.24 13.02 2.78
CA GLY A 146 -0.88 13.04 2.24
C GLY A 146 -0.77 13.82 0.92
N GLY A 147 -1.73 13.64 0.01
CA GLY A 147 -1.81 14.40 -1.24
C GLY A 147 -2.00 15.91 -1.03
N ILE A 148 -2.83 16.30 -0.06
CA ILE A 148 -3.02 17.71 0.33
C ILE A 148 -1.72 18.29 0.89
N VAL A 149 -1.02 17.55 1.76
CA VAL A 149 0.29 17.98 2.31
C VAL A 149 1.31 18.16 1.17
N ALA A 150 1.41 17.20 0.25
CA ALA A 150 2.30 17.30 -0.90
C ALA A 150 1.98 18.53 -1.76
N TRP A 151 0.71 18.76 -2.06
CA TRP A 151 0.26 19.95 -2.80
C TRP A 151 0.60 21.26 -2.07
N MET A 152 0.45 21.32 -0.74
CA MET A 152 0.83 22.49 0.06
C MET A 152 2.35 22.75 0.04
N VAL A 153 3.17 21.69 0.09
CA VAL A 153 4.63 21.79 -0.01
C VAL A 153 5.05 22.33 -1.38
N GLU A 154 4.49 21.78 -2.47
CA GLU A 154 4.76 22.25 -3.84
C GLU A 154 4.40 23.73 -4.00
N ARG A 155 3.21 24.12 -3.51
CA ARG A 155 2.73 25.50 -3.59
C ARG A 155 3.62 26.46 -2.77
N ARG A 156 4.14 26.03 -1.62
CA ARG A 156 4.96 26.88 -0.74
C ARG A 156 6.33 27.19 -1.35
N PHE A 157 6.93 26.23 -2.03
CA PHE A 157 8.23 26.40 -2.68
C PHE A 157 8.13 27.02 -4.08
N GLY A 158 6.92 27.26 -4.60
CA GLY A 158 6.72 27.79 -5.95
C GLY A 158 7.26 26.86 -7.04
N ILE A 159 7.38 25.56 -6.73
CA ILE A 159 7.96 24.54 -7.60
C ILE A 159 7.03 24.39 -8.81
N LYS A 160 7.53 24.81 -9.97
CA LYS A 160 6.85 24.60 -11.25
C LYS A 160 7.00 23.13 -11.67
N ALA A 161 6.14 22.68 -12.56
CA ALA A 161 6.11 21.28 -13.00
C ALA A 161 7.43 20.76 -13.59
N ASP A 162 8.33 21.65 -14.02
CA ASP A 162 9.58 21.35 -14.73
C ASP A 162 10.85 21.65 -13.91
N ASP A 163 10.70 21.89 -12.59
CA ASP A 163 11.83 22.24 -11.73
C ASP A 163 12.60 20.97 -11.28
N PRO A 164 13.92 20.87 -11.51
CA PRO A 164 14.71 19.70 -11.10
C PRO A 164 14.73 19.46 -9.58
N ASP A 165 14.43 20.47 -8.76
CA ASP A 165 14.32 20.28 -7.31
C ASP A 165 12.98 19.66 -6.89
N LYS A 166 11.98 19.59 -7.78
CA LYS A 166 10.71 18.91 -7.54
C LYS A 166 10.92 17.43 -7.22
N GLU A 167 11.73 16.77 -8.03
CA GLU A 167 11.98 15.33 -7.93
C GLU A 167 12.68 14.98 -6.60
N LYS A 168 13.64 15.80 -6.18
CA LYS A 168 14.35 15.60 -4.90
C LYS A 168 13.43 15.76 -3.69
N VAL A 169 12.57 16.78 -3.69
CA VAL A 169 11.59 17.02 -2.62
C VAL A 169 10.59 15.86 -2.58
N HIS A 170 10.12 15.40 -3.74
CA HIS A 170 9.20 14.28 -3.85
C HIS A 170 9.83 12.98 -3.33
N GLN A 171 11.06 12.65 -3.73
CA GLN A 171 11.79 11.47 -3.25
C GLN A 171 12.01 11.48 -1.73
N ARG A 172 12.41 12.62 -1.15
CA ARG A 172 12.55 12.76 0.32
C ARG A 172 11.21 12.55 1.03
N GLY A 173 10.14 13.13 0.51
CA GLY A 173 8.78 12.94 1.04
C GLY A 173 8.32 11.49 0.96
N MET A 174 8.54 10.82 -0.18
CA MET A 174 8.25 9.40 -0.38
C MET A 174 9.02 8.51 0.59
N LEU A 175 10.33 8.76 0.79
CA LEU A 175 11.16 8.00 1.72
C LEU A 175 10.66 8.13 3.16
N PHE A 176 10.28 9.34 3.59
CA PHE A 176 9.74 9.53 4.93
C PHE A 176 8.39 8.84 5.10
N ALA A 177 7.48 8.99 4.13
CA ALA A 177 6.17 8.33 4.16
C ALA A 177 6.32 6.79 4.19
N ALA A 178 7.21 6.23 3.37
CA ALA A 178 7.54 4.80 3.39
C ALA A 178 8.11 4.36 4.75
N GLY A 179 8.97 5.19 5.36
CA GLY A 179 9.48 4.94 6.72
C GLY A 179 8.38 4.91 7.78
N LEU A 180 7.42 5.84 7.73
CA LEU A 180 6.26 5.84 8.63
C LEU A 180 5.37 4.60 8.44
N ILE A 181 5.05 4.25 7.19
CA ILE A 181 4.24 3.07 6.85
C ILE A 181 4.95 1.78 7.31
N THR A 182 6.26 1.70 7.12
CA THR A 182 7.04 0.57 7.64
C THR A 182 7.05 0.56 9.16
N GLY A 183 7.14 1.74 9.79
CA GLY A 183 7.10 1.90 11.25
C GLY A 183 5.78 1.45 11.87
N GLU A 184 4.63 1.83 11.30
CA GLU A 184 3.32 1.37 11.78
C GLU A 184 3.19 -0.16 11.66
N ALA A 185 3.66 -0.74 10.55
CA ALA A 185 3.57 -2.18 10.32
C ALA A 185 4.45 -2.95 11.30
N LEU A 186 5.69 -2.49 11.51
CA LEU A 186 6.60 -3.09 12.49
C LEU A 186 6.08 -2.95 13.92
N MET A 187 5.48 -1.81 14.28
CA MET A 187 4.84 -1.63 15.58
C MET A 187 3.63 -2.54 15.74
N GLY A 188 2.81 -2.69 14.71
CA GLY A 188 1.66 -3.60 14.69
C GLY A 188 2.07 -5.06 14.92
N ILE A 189 3.17 -5.50 14.29
CA ILE A 189 3.78 -6.81 14.55
C ILE A 189 4.29 -6.90 16.00
N GLY A 190 4.96 -5.84 16.49
CA GLY A 190 5.46 -5.77 17.87
C GLY A 190 4.35 -5.87 18.92
N ILE A 191 3.18 -5.27 18.66
CA ILE A 191 1.99 -5.35 19.51
C ILE A 191 1.31 -6.73 19.39
N ALA A 192 1.33 -7.35 18.22
CA ALA A 192 0.72 -8.66 18.00
C ALA A 192 1.41 -9.78 18.80
N VAL A 193 2.73 -9.70 19.00
CA VAL A 193 3.49 -10.71 19.75
C VAL A 193 2.96 -10.93 21.18
N PRO A 194 2.85 -9.91 22.05
CA PRO A 194 2.32 -10.08 23.40
C PRO A 194 0.84 -10.50 23.40
N ILE A 195 0.01 -10.01 22.47
CA ILE A 195 -1.39 -10.43 22.34
C ILE A 195 -1.49 -11.94 22.14
N VAL A 196 -0.69 -12.49 21.22
CA VAL A 196 -0.69 -13.94 20.94
C VAL A 196 -0.10 -14.75 22.09
N LEU A 197 0.91 -14.24 22.80
CA LEU A 197 1.54 -14.95 23.91
C LEU A 197 0.67 -15.03 25.18
N THR A 198 -0.19 -14.04 25.38
CA THR A 198 -1.01 -13.90 26.60
C THR A 198 -2.49 -14.25 26.37
N GLU A 199 -2.88 -14.47 25.11
CA GLU A 199 -4.26 -14.74 24.66
C GLU A 199 -5.25 -13.64 25.09
N ARG A 200 -4.75 -12.42 25.27
CA ARG A 200 -5.51 -11.25 25.70
C ARG A 200 -5.27 -10.11 24.74
N ASP A 201 -6.35 -9.50 24.28
CA ASP A 201 -6.37 -8.35 23.38
C ASP A 201 -6.10 -7.02 24.12
N ASP A 202 -6.24 -7.00 25.45
CA ASP A 202 -6.11 -5.82 26.30
C ASP A 202 -4.72 -5.62 26.95
N VAL A 203 -3.74 -6.47 26.65
CA VAL A 203 -2.44 -6.52 27.36
C VAL A 203 -1.66 -5.21 27.30
N LEU A 204 -1.81 -4.50 26.18
CA LEU A 204 -1.20 -3.20 25.94
C LEU A 204 -2.26 -2.08 25.83
N ALA A 205 -3.52 -2.36 26.18
CA ALA A 205 -4.55 -1.36 26.19
C ALA A 205 -4.25 -0.32 27.26
N LEU A 206 -4.35 0.96 26.88
CA LEU A 206 -4.31 2.05 27.84
C LEU A 206 -5.53 1.94 28.76
N ALA A 207 -5.36 2.32 30.04
CA ALA A 207 -6.47 2.40 30.99
C ALA A 207 -7.63 3.22 30.39
N GLU A 208 -8.89 2.84 30.65
CA GLU A 208 -10.08 3.52 30.07
C GLU A 208 -10.07 5.04 30.25
N SER A 209 -9.47 5.54 31.34
CA SER A 209 -9.30 6.98 31.60
C SER A 209 -8.32 7.70 30.66
N LEU A 210 -7.43 6.95 30.02
CA LEU A 210 -6.44 7.42 29.05
C LEU A 210 -6.79 7.01 27.60
N GLN A 211 -7.95 6.38 27.39
CA GLN A 211 -8.48 6.10 26.07
C GLN A 211 -9.21 7.34 25.55
N PHE A 212 -8.45 8.34 25.07
CA PHE A 212 -8.99 9.58 24.48
C PHE A 212 -9.70 9.37 23.11
N GLY A 213 -10.13 8.15 22.80
CA GLY A 213 -10.72 7.75 21.52
C GLY A 213 -9.83 8.07 20.32
N GLY A 214 -10.45 8.37 19.18
CA GLY A 214 -9.75 8.72 17.95
C GLY A 214 -9.03 10.08 17.99
N TRP A 215 -9.25 10.91 19.01
CA TRP A 215 -8.67 12.25 19.08
C TRP A 215 -7.16 12.22 19.30
N LEU A 216 -6.66 11.32 20.14
CA LEU A 216 -5.21 11.14 20.31
C LEU A 216 -4.55 10.76 18.98
N GLY A 217 -5.12 9.76 18.28
CA GLY A 217 -4.65 9.34 16.96
C GLY A 217 -4.68 10.48 15.94
N LEU A 218 -5.76 11.27 15.93
CA LEU A 218 -5.88 12.43 15.03
C LEU A 218 -4.88 13.53 15.36
N THR A 219 -4.65 13.84 16.64
CA THR A 219 -3.63 14.82 17.05
C THR A 219 -2.22 14.37 16.70
N LEU A 220 -1.91 13.08 16.88
CA LEU A 220 -0.63 12.50 16.46
C LEU A 220 -0.48 12.54 14.94
N LEU A 221 -1.52 12.19 14.18
CA LEU A 221 -1.52 12.25 12.71
C LEU A 221 -1.28 13.69 12.23
N VAL A 222 -1.98 14.68 12.80
CA VAL A 222 -1.75 16.10 12.50
C VAL A 222 -0.34 16.52 12.90
N GLY A 223 0.15 16.08 14.06
CA GLY A 223 1.51 16.32 14.51
C GLY A 223 2.56 15.79 13.53
N VAL A 224 2.40 14.55 13.09
CA VAL A 224 3.25 13.90 12.09
C VAL A 224 3.16 14.60 10.73
N ALA A 225 1.96 14.98 10.28
CA ALA A 225 1.75 15.74 9.05
C ALA A 225 2.41 17.13 9.10
N VAL A 226 2.36 17.81 10.24
CA VAL A 226 3.06 19.08 10.47
C VAL A 226 4.57 18.89 10.52
N LEU A 227 5.06 17.84 11.19
CA LEU A 227 6.49 17.49 11.20
C LEU A 227 6.99 17.18 9.79
N LEU A 228 6.20 16.43 9.02
CA LEU A 228 6.43 16.15 7.61
C LEU A 228 6.53 17.42 6.77
N TYR A 229 5.55 18.31 6.91
CA TYR A 229 5.52 19.60 6.24
C TYR A 229 6.75 20.45 6.61
N ARG A 230 7.11 20.49 7.90
CA ARG A 230 8.28 21.25 8.39
C ARG A 230 9.60 20.65 7.93
N ALA A 231 9.74 19.33 7.95
CA ALA A 231 10.93 18.62 7.48
C ALA A 231 11.10 18.81 5.97
N ALA A 232 10.01 18.73 5.21
CA ALA A 232 10.01 19.00 3.77
C ALA A 232 10.35 20.46 3.44
N ILE A 233 10.05 21.41 4.34
CA ILE A 233 10.32 22.83 4.14
C ILE A 233 11.72 23.26 4.58
N LYS A 234 12.36 22.53 5.49
CA LYS A 234 13.74 22.80 5.87
C LYS A 234 14.66 22.48 4.69
N ARG A 235 15.10 23.52 3.99
CA ARG A 235 16.24 23.46 3.07
C ARG A 235 17.50 23.25 3.91
N ASP A 236 18.25 22.19 3.59
CA ASP A 236 19.69 22.15 3.84
C ASP A 236 20.37 23.20 2.96
#